data_AF-A0A1A2NB57-F1
#
_entry.id   AF-A0A1A2NB57-F1
#
_cell.length_a   1.000
_cell.length_b   1.000
_cell.length_c   1.000
_cell.angle_alpha   90.00
_cell.angle_beta   90.00
_cell.angle_gamma   90.00
#
_symmetry.space_group_name_H-M   'P 1'
#
loop_
_entity.id
_entity.type
_entity.pdbx_description
1 polymer ?
#
loop_
_entity_poly.entity_id
_entity_poly.type
_entity_poly.pdbx_seq_one_letter_code
_entity_poly.pdbx_strand_id
1 'polypeptide(L)'
;MRTGASLTTRITVAPVESYQLVRGKAWDRHPRVMPLAELLPGKHFAAMFVDITACPAELLTKERRIATLSDRGIFVLQQRLIKHYTRAETELEVLRSQSAPVLTEAQLLWDWLETVLSDSEIDEDAVLDTEAEVFEEWMRSGTPSRQERLRAETNHADVRRDAQRASVERARVRQAEK
;
A
#
# COMPACT_ATOMS: atom_id res chain seq x y z
N MET A 1 6.62 -11.98 -8.03
CA MET A 1 6.97 -10.83 -8.90
C MET A 1 5.91 -9.77 -8.69
N ARG A 2 6.29 -8.50 -8.46
CA ARG A 2 5.36 -7.36 -8.40
C ARG A 2 4.88 -7.05 -9.82
N THR A 3 3.60 -6.72 -9.99
CA THR A 3 2.96 -6.33 -11.25
C THR A 3 2.77 -4.81 -11.37
N GLY A 4 3.42 -4.01 -10.50
CA GLY A 4 3.29 -2.55 -10.49
C GLY A 4 1.88 -2.11 -10.10
N ALA A 5 1.31 -1.18 -10.90
CA ALA A 5 -0.04 -0.64 -10.73
C ALA A 5 -1.16 -1.67 -10.88
N SER A 6 -0.94 -2.73 -11.67
CA SER A 6 -1.96 -3.74 -11.91
C SER A 6 -2.03 -4.75 -10.77
N LEU A 7 -3.24 -4.98 -10.26
CA LEU A 7 -3.53 -6.05 -9.33
C LEU A 7 -3.28 -7.42 -9.97
N THR A 8 -2.68 -8.34 -9.22
CA THR A 8 -2.63 -9.76 -9.64
C THR A 8 -4.04 -10.34 -9.66
N THR A 9 -4.32 -11.28 -10.58
CA THR A 9 -5.66 -11.89 -10.74
C THR A 9 -6.26 -12.42 -9.44
N ARG A 10 -5.42 -12.91 -8.53
CA ARG A 10 -5.82 -13.29 -7.18
C ARG A 10 -4.97 -12.56 -6.15
N ILE A 11 -5.63 -12.04 -5.12
CA ILE A 11 -5.01 -11.29 -4.03
C ILE A 11 -5.26 -12.04 -2.72
N THR A 12 -4.21 -12.17 -1.91
CA THR A 12 -4.34 -12.74 -0.57
C THR A 12 -5.06 -11.76 0.33
N VAL A 13 -6.15 -12.20 0.94
CA VAL A 13 -7.01 -11.40 1.82
C VAL A 13 -7.25 -12.13 3.14
N ALA A 14 -7.48 -11.36 4.20
CA ALA A 14 -8.02 -11.87 5.46
C ALA A 14 -9.48 -11.39 5.58
N PRO A 15 -10.47 -12.30 5.72
CA PRO A 15 -11.85 -11.92 5.96
C PRO A 15 -11.98 -11.04 7.19
N VAL A 16 -12.86 -10.05 7.13
CA VAL A 16 -13.16 -9.15 8.26
C VAL A 16 -14.55 -9.45 8.77
N GLU A 17 -14.64 -9.82 10.05
CA GLU A 17 -15.89 -10.23 10.69
C GLU A 17 -16.16 -9.42 11.95
N SER A 18 -17.44 -9.35 12.34
CA SER A 18 -17.84 -8.77 13.63
C SER A 18 -17.10 -9.48 14.76
N TYR A 19 -16.53 -8.71 15.68
CA TYR A 19 -15.71 -9.23 16.76
C TYR A 19 -15.91 -8.44 18.04
N GLN A 20 -15.49 -9.02 19.17
CA GLN A 20 -15.48 -8.29 20.44
C GLN A 20 -14.43 -7.17 20.44
N LEU A 21 -14.64 -6.15 21.28
CA LEU A 21 -13.66 -5.08 21.49
C LEU A 21 -12.40 -5.62 22.18
N VAL A 22 -11.25 -5.49 21.54
CA VAL A 22 -9.94 -5.89 22.09
C VAL A 22 -9.03 -4.67 22.21
N ARG A 23 -8.60 -4.33 23.44
CA ARG A 23 -7.77 -3.15 23.72
C ARG A 23 -6.45 -3.51 24.43
N GLY A 24 -5.40 -2.74 24.13
CA GLY A 24 -4.11 -2.81 24.83
C GLY A 24 -3.54 -4.22 24.93
N LYS A 25 -3.15 -4.63 26.14
CA LYS A 25 -2.51 -5.93 26.42
C LYS A 25 -3.39 -7.15 26.11
N ALA A 26 -4.70 -6.97 25.90
CA ALA A 26 -5.57 -8.09 25.50
C ALA A 26 -5.16 -8.64 24.12
N TRP A 27 -4.51 -7.84 23.27
CA TRP A 27 -4.07 -8.25 21.93
C TRP A 27 -3.24 -9.53 21.93
N ASP A 28 -2.40 -9.76 22.94
CA ASP A 28 -1.56 -10.96 23.05
C ASP A 28 -2.36 -12.26 23.24
N ARG A 29 -3.57 -12.16 23.80
CA ARG A 29 -4.47 -13.30 23.98
C ARG A 29 -5.25 -13.65 22.71
N HIS A 30 -5.18 -12.81 21.68
CA HIS A 30 -5.88 -12.98 20.41
C HIS A 30 -4.90 -13.07 19.22
N PRO A 31 -3.94 -14.02 19.18
CA PRO A 31 -2.89 -14.06 18.15
C PRO A 31 -3.38 -14.50 16.77
N ARG A 32 -4.65 -14.89 16.65
CA ARG A 32 -5.25 -15.39 15.40
C ARG A 32 -6.01 -14.32 14.61
N VAL A 33 -6.02 -13.09 15.12
CA VAL A 33 -6.78 -11.99 14.53
C VAL A 33 -6.03 -10.68 14.65
N MET A 34 -6.39 -9.71 13.80
CA MET A 34 -6.08 -8.30 14.01
C MET A 34 -7.37 -7.55 14.36
N PRO A 35 -7.54 -7.09 15.60
CA PRO A 35 -8.67 -6.26 15.98
C PRO A 35 -8.71 -4.95 15.18
N LEU A 36 -9.88 -4.64 14.63
CA LEU A 36 -10.21 -3.43 13.87
C LEU A 36 -11.37 -2.74 14.61
N ALA A 37 -11.07 -2.22 15.80
CA ALA A 37 -12.07 -1.55 16.63
C ALA A 37 -12.56 -0.27 15.93
N GLU A 38 -13.88 -0.04 15.96
CA GLU A 38 -14.49 1.21 15.46
C GLU A 38 -14.27 1.43 13.97
N LEU A 39 -14.05 0.35 13.20
CA LEU A 39 -14.05 0.40 11.74
C LEU A 39 -15.36 0.98 11.18
N LEU A 40 -16.47 0.71 11.87
CA LEU A 40 -17.73 1.41 11.71
C LEU A 40 -18.18 1.96 13.07
N PRO A 41 -18.89 3.10 13.13
CA PRO A 41 -19.33 3.70 14.39
C PRO A 41 -20.08 2.70 15.28
N GLY A 42 -19.59 2.51 16.51
CA GLY A 42 -20.18 1.62 17.50
C GLY A 42 -20.07 0.12 17.19
N LYS A 43 -19.31 -0.29 16.16
CA LYS A 43 -19.10 -1.69 15.79
C LYS A 43 -17.61 -2.04 15.84
N HIS A 44 -17.33 -3.27 16.21
CA HIS A 44 -15.97 -3.80 16.31
C HIS A 44 -15.83 -5.00 15.40
N PHE A 45 -14.68 -5.06 14.73
CA PHE A 45 -14.37 -6.11 13.78
C PHE A 45 -12.99 -6.68 14.06
N ALA A 46 -12.67 -7.79 13.42
CA ALA A 46 -11.31 -8.27 13.35
C ALA A 46 -11.04 -8.93 11.99
N ALA A 47 -9.83 -8.75 11.49
CA ALA A 47 -9.34 -9.55 10.38
C ALA A 47 -8.98 -10.95 10.90
N MET A 48 -9.55 -11.98 10.29
CA MET A 48 -9.45 -13.37 10.71
C MET A 48 -8.27 -14.04 9.98
N PHE A 49 -7.17 -14.28 10.68
CA PHE A 49 -5.97 -14.86 10.04
C PHE A 49 -6.07 -16.36 9.80
N VAL A 50 -6.95 -17.05 10.53
CA VAL A 50 -7.21 -18.48 10.31
C VAL A 50 -7.90 -18.74 8.97
N ASP A 51 -8.58 -17.74 8.42
CA ASP A 51 -9.38 -17.84 7.19
C ASP A 51 -8.75 -17.07 6.02
N ILE A 52 -7.43 -16.85 6.07
CA ILE A 52 -6.70 -16.22 4.96
C ILE A 52 -6.93 -17.02 3.69
N THR A 53 -7.35 -16.31 2.65
CA THR A 53 -7.76 -16.91 1.37
C THR A 53 -7.34 -16.01 0.21
N ALA A 54 -7.53 -16.49 -1.01
CA ALA A 54 -7.27 -15.73 -2.22
C ALA A 54 -8.58 -15.24 -2.84
N CYS A 55 -8.77 -13.92 -2.92
CA CYS A 55 -9.91 -13.28 -3.55
C CYS A 55 -9.57 -12.89 -5.00
N PRO A 56 -10.48 -13.09 -5.98
CA PRO A 56 -10.33 -12.51 -7.31
C PRO A 56 -10.27 -10.98 -7.27
N ALA A 57 -9.39 -10.38 -8.06
CA ALA A 57 -9.17 -8.93 -8.07
C ALA A 57 -10.43 -8.16 -8.50
N GLU A 58 -11.24 -8.73 -9.40
CA GLU A 58 -12.47 -8.13 -9.89
C GLU A 58 -13.54 -7.89 -8.81
N LEU A 59 -13.42 -8.55 -7.64
CA LEU A 59 -14.32 -8.32 -6.50
C LEU A 59 -13.88 -7.15 -5.61
N LEU A 60 -12.65 -6.64 -5.79
CA LEU A 60 -12.03 -5.61 -4.97
C LEU A 60 -12.20 -4.23 -5.63
N THR A 61 -13.44 -3.75 -5.69
CA THR A 61 -13.76 -2.47 -6.34
C THR A 61 -13.59 -1.28 -5.38
N LYS A 62 -13.29 -0.08 -5.91
CA LYS A 62 -13.04 1.12 -5.11
C LYS A 62 -14.28 1.56 -4.34
N GLU A 63 -15.47 1.39 -4.90
CA GLU A 63 -16.76 1.80 -4.31
C GLU A 63 -17.10 1.00 -3.05
N ARG A 64 -16.49 -0.18 -2.88
CA ARG A 64 -16.68 -1.05 -1.71
C ARG A 64 -15.60 -0.86 -0.64
N ARG A 65 -14.62 0.03 -0.88
CA ARG A 65 -13.58 0.36 0.08
C ARG A 65 -14.15 1.24 1.19
N ILE A 66 -14.14 0.74 2.42
CA ILE A 66 -14.67 1.46 3.59
C ILE A 66 -13.58 2.11 4.45
N ALA A 67 -12.34 1.65 4.32
CA ALA A 67 -11.19 2.17 5.06
C ALA A 67 -9.87 1.77 4.40
N THR A 68 -8.79 2.43 4.77
CA THR A 68 -7.41 2.06 4.46
C THR A 68 -6.59 2.00 5.74
N LEU A 69 -5.60 1.11 5.78
CA LEU A 69 -4.64 1.09 6.87
C LEU A 69 -3.64 2.22 6.68
N SER A 70 -3.25 2.87 7.79
CA SER A 70 -2.05 3.70 7.81
C SER A 70 -0.79 2.83 7.71
N ASP A 71 0.36 3.43 7.41
CA ASP A 71 1.66 2.73 7.40
C ASP A 71 1.93 1.95 8.70
N ARG A 72 1.63 2.59 9.85
CA ARG A 72 1.72 1.92 11.15
C ARG A 72 0.77 0.72 11.22
N GLY A 73 -0.45 0.87 10.72
CA GLY A 73 -1.42 -0.22 10.62
C GLY A 73 -0.91 -1.40 9.78
N ILE A 74 -0.21 -1.12 8.67
CA ILE A 74 0.43 -2.14 7.84
C ILE A 74 1.52 -2.89 8.62
N PHE A 75 2.39 -2.19 9.36
CA PHE A 75 3.42 -2.85 10.17
C PHE A 75 2.81 -3.71 11.29
N VAL A 76 1.74 -3.23 11.92
CA VAL A 76 1.01 -4.02 12.93
C VAL A 76 0.40 -5.26 12.28
N LEU A 77 -0.22 -5.14 11.10
CA LEU A 77 -0.74 -6.29 10.35
C LEU A 77 0.36 -7.32 10.07
N GLN A 78 1.51 -6.89 9.53
CA GLN A 78 2.66 -7.75 9.25
C GLN A 78 3.17 -8.45 10.51
N GLN A 79 3.41 -7.71 11.59
CA GLN A 79 3.86 -8.27 12.87
C GLN A 79 2.87 -9.32 13.38
N ARG A 80 1.57 -9.05 13.25
CA ARG A 80 0.52 -9.95 13.73
C ARG A 80 0.39 -11.21 12.87
N LEU A 81 0.55 -11.10 11.56
CA LEU A 81 0.64 -12.26 10.66
C LEU A 81 1.86 -13.13 10.99
N ILE A 82 3.03 -12.52 11.21
CA ILE A 82 4.24 -13.27 11.62
C ILE A 82 4.00 -13.97 12.95
N LYS A 83 3.48 -13.25 13.96
CA LYS A 83 3.16 -13.83 15.29
C LYS A 83 2.12 -14.94 15.19
N HIS A 84 1.14 -14.83 14.30
CA HIS A 84 0.14 -15.87 14.07
C HIS A 84 0.76 -17.18 13.58
N TYR A 85 1.58 -17.12 12.53
CA TYR A 85 2.16 -18.30 11.88
C TYR A 85 3.38 -18.88 12.58
N THR A 86 4.23 -18.01 13.13
CA THR A 86 5.56 -18.42 13.64
C THR A 86 5.65 -18.38 15.16
N ARG A 87 4.71 -17.71 15.84
CA ARG A 87 4.77 -17.36 17.27
C ARG A 87 5.96 -16.48 17.66
N ALA A 88 6.81 -16.09 16.72
CA ALA A 88 7.86 -15.13 16.94
C ALA A 88 7.30 -13.71 17.01
N GLU A 89 7.91 -12.90 17.86
CA GLU A 89 7.64 -11.46 17.92
C GLU A 89 8.72 -10.74 17.12
N THR A 90 8.30 -9.89 16.18
CA THR A 90 9.20 -9.11 15.34
C THR A 90 9.06 -7.64 15.70
N GLU A 91 10.17 -6.95 15.86
CA GLU A 91 10.18 -5.52 16.14
C GLU A 91 9.63 -4.72 14.96
N LEU A 92 8.81 -3.70 15.24
CA LEU A 92 8.22 -2.85 14.20
C LEU A 92 9.29 -2.08 13.41
N GLU A 93 10.43 -1.77 14.01
CA GLU A 93 11.53 -1.09 13.34
C GLU A 93 12.12 -1.93 12.20
N VAL A 94 12.29 -3.24 12.43
CA VAL A 94 12.72 -4.17 11.39
C VAL A 94 11.70 -4.17 10.24
N LEU A 95 10.41 -4.34 10.55
CA LEU A 95 9.36 -4.35 9.52
C LEU A 95 9.29 -3.04 8.73
N ARG A 96 9.45 -1.92 9.42
CA ARG A 96 9.51 -0.59 8.80
C ARG A 96 10.69 -0.50 7.85
N SER A 97 11.90 -0.87 8.28
CA SER A 97 13.10 -0.81 7.44
C SER A 97 12.97 -1.65 6.16
N GLN A 98 12.40 -2.85 6.28
CA GLN A 98 12.22 -3.77 5.15
C GLN A 98 11.09 -3.34 4.20
N SER A 99 10.06 -2.69 4.73
CA SER A 99 8.91 -2.21 3.94
C SER A 99 9.10 -0.80 3.38
N ALA A 100 10.07 -0.03 3.91
CA ALA A 100 10.30 1.36 3.55
C ALA A 100 10.48 1.59 2.04
N PRO A 101 11.20 0.74 1.27
CA PRO A 101 11.31 0.92 -0.18
C PRO A 101 9.95 0.85 -0.88
N VAL A 102 9.12 -0.12 -0.49
CA VAL A 102 7.80 -0.38 -1.09
C VAL A 102 6.80 0.71 -0.74
N LEU A 103 6.77 1.14 0.53
CA LEU A 103 5.87 2.21 0.97
C LEU A 103 6.29 3.57 0.40
N THR A 104 7.59 3.83 0.29
CA THR A 104 8.09 5.05 -0.36
C THR A 104 7.68 5.09 -1.82
N GLU A 105 7.82 3.99 -2.54
CA GLU A 105 7.37 3.88 -3.93
C GLU A 105 5.86 4.10 -4.09
N ALA A 106 5.04 3.55 -3.18
CA ALA A 106 3.60 3.78 -3.19
C ALA A 106 3.24 5.25 -2.94
N GLN A 107 3.94 5.93 -2.02
CA GLN A 107 3.78 7.37 -1.79
C GLN A 107 4.20 8.17 -3.03
N LEU A 108 5.31 7.81 -3.67
CA LEU A 108 5.78 8.49 -4.89
C LEU A 108 4.79 8.36 -6.05
N LEU A 109 4.16 7.20 -6.20
CA LEU A 109 3.09 7.02 -7.19
C LEU A 109 1.92 7.96 -6.90
N TRP A 110 1.49 8.07 -5.63
CA TRP A 110 0.43 8.99 -5.26
C TRP A 110 0.80 10.45 -5.57
N ASP A 111 1.98 10.89 -5.15
CA ASP A 111 2.48 12.25 -5.40
C ASP A 111 2.60 12.53 -6.91
N TRP A 112 3.00 11.52 -7.70
CA TRP A 112 3.07 11.60 -9.16
C TRP A 112 1.69 11.84 -9.75
N LEU A 113 0.70 11.01 -9.40
CA LEU A 113 -0.67 11.11 -9.91
C LEU A 113 -1.30 12.47 -9.55
N GLU A 114 -1.13 12.92 -8.30
CA GLU A 114 -1.63 14.22 -7.83
C GLU A 114 -0.97 15.41 -8.56
N THR A 115 0.28 15.27 -8.97
CA THR A 115 0.98 16.32 -9.73
C THR A 115 0.60 16.33 -11.21
N VAL A 116 0.42 15.16 -11.81
CA VAL A 116 0.28 14.99 -13.27
C VAL A 116 -1.17 15.12 -13.72
N LEU A 117 -2.12 14.68 -12.90
CA LEU A 117 -3.53 14.67 -13.22
C LEU A 117 -4.24 15.89 -12.64
N SER A 118 -5.24 16.38 -13.37
CA SER A 118 -6.20 17.35 -12.85
C SER A 118 -7.22 16.69 -11.90
N ASP A 119 -7.87 17.50 -11.06
CA ASP A 119 -8.92 17.03 -10.14
C ASP A 119 -10.02 16.22 -10.83
N SER A 120 -10.38 16.55 -12.07
CA SER A 120 -11.41 15.79 -12.81
C SER A 120 -10.91 14.45 -13.34
N GLU A 121 -9.61 14.31 -13.58
CA GLU A 121 -9.00 13.07 -14.10
C GLU A 121 -8.67 12.07 -12.98
N ILE A 122 -8.56 12.53 -11.73
CA ILE A 122 -8.22 11.67 -10.57
C ILE A 122 -9.30 10.63 -10.30
N ASP A 123 -10.55 10.86 -10.71
CA ASP A 123 -11.65 9.91 -10.56
C ASP A 123 -11.79 8.95 -11.77
N GLU A 124 -10.97 9.11 -12.82
CA GLU A 124 -11.03 8.28 -14.03
C GLU A 124 -10.04 7.11 -13.97
N ASP A 125 -10.55 5.90 -13.70
CA ASP A 125 -9.73 4.68 -13.54
C ASP A 125 -8.76 4.42 -14.72
N ALA A 126 -9.23 4.57 -15.96
CA ALA A 126 -8.38 4.33 -17.14
C ALA A 126 -7.21 5.32 -17.23
N VAL A 127 -7.41 6.56 -16.79
CA VAL A 127 -6.38 7.60 -16.80
C VAL A 127 -5.37 7.35 -15.67
N LEU A 128 -5.85 6.96 -14.49
CA LEU A 128 -5.01 6.54 -13.37
C LEU A 128 -4.11 5.37 -13.75
N ASP A 129 -4.68 4.32 -14.35
CA ASP A 129 -3.92 3.13 -14.75
C ASP A 129 -2.84 3.48 -15.77
N THR A 130 -3.17 4.30 -16.77
CA THR A 130 -2.21 4.74 -17.80
C THR A 130 -1.04 5.52 -17.19
N GLU A 131 -1.30 6.49 -16.31
CA GLU A 131 -0.21 7.26 -15.69
C GLU A 131 0.57 6.45 -14.65
N ALA A 132 -0.07 5.51 -13.97
CA ALA A 132 0.62 4.60 -13.08
C ALA A 132 1.58 3.69 -13.85
N GLU A 133 1.24 3.24 -15.06
CA GLU A 133 2.16 2.52 -15.95
C GLU A 133 3.37 3.38 -16.37
N VAL A 134 3.15 4.65 -16.71
CA VAL A 134 4.23 5.60 -17.04
C VAL A 134 5.17 5.79 -15.86
N PHE A 135 4.63 5.95 -14.65
CA PHE A 135 5.41 6.04 -13.42
C PHE A 135 6.23 4.76 -13.16
N GLU A 136 5.62 3.59 -13.33
CA GLU A 136 6.29 2.29 -13.14
C GLU A 136 7.45 2.11 -14.12
N GLU A 137 7.28 2.49 -15.38
CA GLU A 137 8.36 2.47 -16.36
C GLU A 137 9.48 3.44 -15.97
N TRP A 138 9.13 4.65 -15.51
CA TRP A 138 10.11 5.61 -15.00
C TRP A 138 10.90 5.06 -13.80
N MET A 139 10.23 4.36 -12.87
CA MET A 139 10.86 3.72 -11.70
C MET A 139 11.85 2.62 -12.09
N ARG A 140 11.53 1.85 -13.14
CA ARG A 140 12.37 0.75 -13.65
C ARG A 140 13.53 1.24 -14.51
N SER A 141 13.41 2.42 -15.09
CA SER A 141 14.48 3.00 -15.91
C SER A 141 15.74 3.37 -15.10
N GLY A 142 16.89 3.40 -15.78
CA GLY A 142 18.20 3.73 -15.21
C GLY A 142 19.06 2.51 -14.84
N THR A 143 20.31 2.74 -14.42
CA THR A 143 21.23 1.68 -13.97
C THR A 143 22.11 2.19 -12.83
N PRO A 144 21.91 1.74 -11.57
CA PRO A 144 20.78 0.90 -11.12
C PRO A 144 19.44 1.62 -11.28
N SER A 145 18.35 0.85 -11.38
CA SER A 145 16.99 1.41 -11.45
C SER A 145 16.67 2.22 -10.19
N ARG A 146 15.72 3.15 -10.27
CA ARG A 146 15.29 3.94 -9.10
C ARG A 146 14.66 3.04 -8.03
N GLN A 147 13.96 2.00 -8.47
CA GLN A 147 13.41 0.97 -7.58
C GLN A 147 14.51 0.23 -6.80
N GLU A 148 15.63 -0.11 -7.43
CA GLU A 148 16.78 -0.70 -6.74
C GLU A 148 17.46 0.30 -5.80
N ARG A 149 17.59 1.57 -6.21
CA ARG A 149 18.14 2.63 -5.36
C ARG A 149 17.36 2.78 -4.05
N LEU A 150 16.03 2.62 -4.07
CA LEU A 150 15.19 2.68 -2.87
C LEU A 150 15.47 1.59 -1.83
N ARG A 151 16.22 0.52 -2.17
CA ARG A 151 16.63 -0.48 -1.17
C ARG A 151 17.56 0.11 -0.10
N ALA A 152 18.28 1.18 -0.43
CA ALA A 152 19.09 1.92 0.53
C ALA A 152 18.37 3.20 0.96
N GLU A 153 18.10 3.33 2.26
CA GLU A 153 17.37 4.47 2.84
C GLU A 153 18.05 5.82 2.54
N THR A 154 19.38 5.84 2.46
CA THR A 154 20.16 7.03 2.10
C THR A 154 19.77 7.63 0.74
N ASN A 155 19.26 6.81 -0.18
CA ASN A 155 18.87 7.25 -1.51
C ASN A 155 17.41 7.77 -1.58
N HIS A 156 16.61 7.60 -0.51
CA HIS A 156 15.18 7.92 -0.55
C HIS A 156 14.90 9.40 -0.83
N ALA A 157 15.70 10.29 -0.25
CA ALA A 157 15.56 11.73 -0.48
C ALA A 157 15.89 12.11 -1.93
N ASP A 158 16.89 11.46 -2.53
CA ASP A 158 17.29 11.72 -3.92
C ASP A 158 16.23 11.22 -4.88
N VAL A 159 15.74 9.99 -4.70
CA VAL A 159 14.67 9.43 -5.53
C VAL A 159 13.39 10.25 -5.43
N ARG A 160 13.06 10.78 -4.23
CA ARG A 160 11.93 11.71 -4.05
C ARG A 160 12.09 12.99 -4.86
N ARG A 161 13.28 13.61 -4.83
CA ARG A 161 13.56 14.81 -5.64
C ARG A 161 13.50 14.52 -7.14
N ASP A 162 14.02 13.37 -7.56
CA ASP A 162 13.97 12.94 -8.96
C ASP A 162 12.52 12.74 -9.41
N ALA A 163 11.69 12.10 -8.58
CA ALA A 163 10.27 11.86 -8.85
C ALA A 163 9.48 13.16 -8.98
N GLN A 164 9.67 14.11 -8.05
CA GLN A 164 9.00 15.40 -8.09
C GLN A 164 9.35 16.19 -9.36
N ARG A 165 10.62 16.18 -9.79
CA ARG A 165 11.03 16.86 -11.03
C ARG A 165 10.39 16.21 -12.24
N ALA A 166 10.38 14.88 -12.29
CA ALA A 166 9.84 14.12 -13.40
C ALA A 166 8.31 14.25 -13.50
N SER A 167 7.58 14.29 -12.38
CA SER A 167 6.13 14.50 -12.38
C SER A 167 5.75 15.88 -12.89
N VAL A 168 6.47 16.93 -12.47
CA VAL A 168 6.25 18.29 -12.98
C VAL A 168 6.52 18.40 -14.49
N GLU A 169 7.59 17.75 -14.98
CA GLU A 169 7.88 17.73 -16.42
C GLU A 169 6.81 16.97 -17.20
N ARG A 170 6.37 15.81 -16.69
CA ARG A 170 5.28 15.02 -17.28
C ARG A 170 3.98 15.82 -17.37
N ALA A 171 3.63 16.56 -16.30
CA ALA A 171 2.46 17.42 -16.27
C ALA A 171 2.51 18.51 -17.37
N ARG A 172 3.68 19.14 -17.57
CA ARG A 172 3.87 20.14 -18.62
C ARG A 172 3.74 19.56 -20.03
N VAL A 173 4.34 18.39 -20.27
CA VAL A 173 4.23 17.70 -21.57
C VAL A 173 2.77 17.38 -21.88
N ARG A 174 2.01 16.82 -20.93
CA ARG A 174 0.58 16.54 -21.11
C ARG A 174 -0.26 17.79 -21.39
N GLN A 175 0.07 18.92 -20.77
CA GLN A 175 -0.61 20.19 -21.03
C GLN A 175 -0.34 20.73 -22.43
N ALA A 176 0.84 20.46 -23.00
CA ALA A 176 1.18 20.88 -24.35
C ALA A 176 0.56 19.98 -25.45
N GLU A 177 0.17 18.76 -25.11
CA GLU A 177 -0.47 17.78 -26.02
C GLU A 177 -2.00 17.95 -26.10
N LYS A 178 -2.62 18.69 -25.18
CA LYS A 178 -4.05 19.02 -25.16
C LYS A 178 -4.34 20.29 -25.97
#